data_AF-A0A8B9CBI1-F1
#
_entry.id   AF-A0A8B9CBI1-F1
#
_cell.length_a   1.000
_cell.length_b   1.000
_cell.length_c   1.000
_cell.angle_alpha   90.00
_cell.angle_beta   90.00
_cell.angle_gamma   90.00
#
_symmetry.space_group_name_H-M   'P 1'
#
loop_
_entity.id
_entity.type
_entity.pdbx_description
1 polymer ?
#
loop_
_entity_poly.entity_id
_entity_poly.type
_entity_poly.pdbx_seq_one_letter_code
_entity_poly.pdbx_strand_id
1 'polypeptide(L)'
;MVGKARRQWLHCTAPRLAHPAGPGPGPSPGSGGWSAPGGKDWDFSSSDIFSGLNIDPDTLVKKLDLDSRSIISSRTGEKQHPKKEAVQVRLCGLTEIESVKLAKQKQKAEAKRKATPVVGDMQPLMEALPELSDLTAGVRDRKPPKRYVVSKSEPVDFCLMKQAQKHRLLEEEVAWFHEVIANPTYKANPLMAISEHLSKRLRQEEEGKPL
;
A
#
# COMPACT_ATOMS: atom_id res chain seq x y z
N MET A 1 41.54 16.99 -20.40
CA MET A 1 41.21 17.22 -18.98
C MET A 1 39.82 17.85 -18.91
N VAL A 2 38.78 17.08 -18.61
CA VAL A 2 37.41 17.61 -18.49
C VAL A 2 36.93 17.28 -17.08
N GLY A 3 36.90 18.30 -16.22
CA GLY A 3 36.58 18.20 -14.80
C GLY A 3 35.11 17.88 -14.56
N LYS A 4 34.83 16.99 -13.61
CA LYS A 4 33.47 16.67 -13.15
C LYS A 4 33.01 17.73 -12.15
N ALA A 5 31.98 18.49 -12.49
CA ALA A 5 31.33 19.41 -11.55
C ALA A 5 30.51 18.62 -10.51
N ARG A 6 30.88 18.75 -9.22
CA ARG A 6 30.09 18.25 -8.09
C ARG A 6 28.93 19.21 -7.83
N ARG A 7 27.69 18.73 -7.94
CA ARG A 7 26.52 19.45 -7.41
C ARG A 7 26.48 19.29 -5.90
N GLN A 8 26.57 20.40 -5.18
CA GLN A 8 26.38 20.47 -3.73
C GLN A 8 24.89 20.45 -3.43
N TRP A 9 24.46 19.54 -2.56
CA TRP A 9 23.08 19.45 -2.09
C TRP A 9 22.95 20.42 -0.90
N LEU A 10 22.33 21.57 -1.14
CA LEU A 10 22.01 22.52 -0.08
C LEU A 10 20.71 22.05 0.59
N HIS A 11 20.80 21.66 1.86
CA HIS A 11 19.62 21.51 2.70
C HIS A 11 19.09 22.91 3.03
N CYS A 12 17.84 23.19 2.67
CA CYS A 12 17.13 24.37 3.16
C CYS A 12 16.85 24.19 4.65
N THR A 13 17.52 24.98 5.49
CA THR A 13 17.19 25.11 6.90
C THR A 13 15.94 25.98 7.07
N ALA A 14 15.04 25.57 7.96
CA ALA A 14 13.77 26.26 8.22
C ALA A 14 14.00 27.69 8.74
N PRO A 15 13.17 28.68 8.34
CA PRO A 15 13.28 30.04 8.85
C PRO A 15 12.91 30.09 10.34
N ARG A 16 13.86 30.62 11.12
CA ARG A 16 13.74 30.89 12.56
C ARG A 16 12.79 32.07 12.77
N LEU A 17 11.66 31.85 13.45
CA LEU A 17 10.78 32.93 13.90
C LEU A 17 11.47 33.72 15.02
N ALA A 18 11.76 34.99 14.75
CA ALA A 18 12.21 35.95 15.73
C ALA A 18 10.99 36.49 16.51
N HIS A 19 10.98 36.30 17.83
CA HIS A 19 10.10 37.02 18.74
C HIS A 19 10.66 38.43 19.01
N PRO A 20 9.88 39.51 18.87
CA PRO A 20 10.09 40.73 19.63
C PRO A 20 9.33 40.69 20.96
N ALA A 21 9.97 41.19 22.01
CA ALA A 21 9.51 41.22 23.39
C ALA A 21 8.57 42.41 23.69
N GLY A 22 7.36 42.10 24.21
CA GLY A 22 6.54 42.81 25.22
C GLY A 22 5.98 44.23 24.97
N PRO A 23 5.01 44.75 25.79
CA PRO A 23 4.40 44.16 27.00
C PRO A 23 2.85 44.25 27.17
N GLY A 24 2.25 43.25 27.84
CA GLY A 24 1.05 43.35 28.72
C GLY A 24 -0.35 43.03 28.13
N PRO A 25 -1.38 42.80 28.97
CA PRO A 25 -1.52 41.89 30.11
C PRO A 25 -2.45 40.68 29.78
N GLY A 26 -2.39 39.61 30.58
CA GLY A 26 -3.20 38.38 30.39
C GLY A 26 -4.73 38.59 30.42
N PRO A 27 -5.48 37.59 29.93
CA PRO A 27 -6.06 36.64 30.88
C PRO A 27 -5.95 35.17 30.45
N SER A 28 -5.97 34.30 31.46
CA SER A 28 -5.94 32.84 31.43
C SER A 28 -6.76 32.19 30.31
N PRO A 29 -6.28 31.09 29.68
CA PRO A 29 -7.16 30.20 28.96
C PRO A 29 -7.94 29.38 29.98
N GLY A 30 -9.22 29.72 30.11
CA GLY A 30 -10.20 28.85 30.73
C GLY A 30 -10.20 27.50 30.03
N SER A 31 -9.92 26.47 30.80
CA SER A 31 -10.23 25.09 30.51
C SER A 31 -11.75 24.97 30.29
N GLY A 32 -12.16 24.84 29.02
CA GLY A 32 -13.54 24.57 28.62
C GLY A 32 -13.65 23.13 28.12
N GLY A 33 -13.96 22.24 29.05
CA GLY A 33 -14.00 20.80 28.86
C GLY A 33 -15.12 20.32 27.92
N TRP A 34 -14.80 19.29 27.14
CA TRP A 34 -15.79 18.36 26.61
C TRP A 34 -16.25 17.46 27.74
N SER A 35 -17.52 17.57 28.13
CA SER A 35 -18.12 16.66 29.09
C SER A 35 -18.48 15.35 28.38
N ALA A 36 -17.76 14.29 28.73
CA ALA A 36 -18.19 12.90 28.52
C ALA A 36 -18.48 12.29 29.90
N PRO A 37 -19.61 11.57 30.09
CA PRO A 37 -19.96 11.02 31.38
C PRO A 37 -19.24 9.69 31.62
N GLY A 38 -18.60 9.60 32.78
CA GLY A 38 -18.55 8.36 33.56
C GLY A 38 -17.47 7.34 33.22
N GLY A 39 -16.43 7.31 34.05
CA GLY A 39 -15.86 6.05 34.52
C GLY A 39 -14.36 5.86 34.30
N LYS A 40 -13.63 5.84 35.42
CA LYS A 40 -12.27 5.31 35.63
C LYS A 40 -11.13 6.26 35.26
N ASP A 41 -10.82 7.13 36.21
CA ASP A 41 -9.50 7.24 36.87
C ASP A 41 -8.42 6.30 36.30
N TRP A 42 -7.86 6.71 35.17
CA TRP A 42 -6.52 6.33 34.76
C TRP A 42 -5.57 7.43 35.24
N ASP A 43 -5.36 7.48 36.55
CA ASP A 43 -4.18 8.12 37.10
C ASP A 43 -2.98 7.24 36.74
N PHE A 44 -2.56 7.27 35.47
CA PHE A 44 -1.21 6.89 35.09
C PHE A 44 -0.28 7.95 35.69
N SER A 45 0.05 7.78 36.97
CA SER A 45 1.21 8.41 37.60
C SER A 45 2.46 7.98 36.83
N SER A 46 2.77 8.70 35.76
CA SER A 46 3.88 8.43 34.84
C SER A 46 5.23 8.89 35.38
N SER A 47 5.29 9.40 36.61
CA SER A 47 6.52 9.85 37.26
C SER A 47 6.94 8.82 38.30
N ASP A 48 7.60 7.75 37.83
CA ASP A 48 8.60 6.93 38.57
C ASP A 48 8.68 5.44 38.18
N ILE A 49 8.11 5.01 37.04
CA ILE A 49 8.21 3.61 36.61
C ILE A 49 9.67 3.14 36.45
N PHE A 50 10.61 4.06 36.17
CA PHE A 50 12.04 3.75 35.98
C PHE A 50 12.96 4.40 37.03
N SER A 51 12.43 5.06 38.07
CA SER A 51 13.28 5.78 39.04
C SER A 51 14.15 4.86 39.90
N GLY A 52 13.77 3.57 40.01
CA GLY A 52 14.58 2.54 40.66
C GLY A 52 15.58 1.81 39.76
N LEU A 53 15.63 2.14 38.46
CA LEU A 53 16.47 1.42 37.50
C LEU A 53 17.84 2.10 37.35
N ASN A 54 18.83 1.60 38.08
CA ASN A 54 20.22 2.03 37.93
C ASN A 54 20.92 1.17 36.87
N ILE A 55 21.10 1.71 35.66
CA ILE A 55 21.83 1.04 34.58
C ILE A 55 23.25 1.59 34.55
N ASP A 56 24.22 0.73 34.85
CA ASP A 56 25.63 1.10 34.74
C ASP A 56 26.02 1.31 33.28
N PRO A 57 26.62 2.46 32.91
CA PRO A 57 26.94 2.79 31.52
C PRO A 57 27.93 1.81 30.90
N ASP A 58 28.80 1.19 31.71
CA ASP A 58 29.77 0.21 31.26
C ASP A 58 29.12 -1.11 30.81
N THR A 59 27.94 -1.45 31.34
CA THR A 59 27.16 -2.63 30.92
C THR A 59 26.47 -2.45 29.58
N LEU A 60 26.29 -1.19 29.14
CA LEU A 60 25.73 -0.85 27.83
C LEU A 60 26.72 -1.11 26.69
N VAL A 61 28.02 -1.16 27.00
CA VAL A 61 29.08 -1.44 26.03
C VAL A 61 29.24 -2.95 25.86
N LYS A 62 28.25 -3.58 25.21
CA LYS A 62 28.35 -4.98 24.81
C LYS A 62 29.32 -5.09 23.62
N LYS A 63 30.59 -5.40 23.89
CA LYS A 63 31.55 -5.77 22.84
C LYS A 63 31.09 -7.12 22.25
N LEU A 64 30.39 -7.05 21.13
CA LEU A 64 30.06 -8.22 20.33
C LEU A 64 31.39 -8.77 19.79
N ASP A 65 31.82 -9.90 20.34
CA ASP A 65 32.97 -10.63 19.82
C ASP A 65 32.59 -11.16 18.43
N LEU A 66 33.22 -10.60 17.40
CA LEU A 66 32.84 -10.76 16.00
C LEU A 66 33.24 -12.13 15.43
N ASP A 67 33.86 -13.02 16.22
CA ASP A 67 34.48 -14.22 15.66
C ASP A 67 34.43 -15.46 16.56
N SER A 68 33.23 -15.91 16.94
CA SER A 68 33.06 -17.25 17.53
C SER A 68 32.18 -18.18 16.69
N ARG A 69 31.67 -17.73 15.54
CA ARG A 69 30.74 -18.51 14.71
C ARG A 69 30.85 -18.23 13.21
N SER A 70 32.01 -18.45 12.56
CA SER A 70 32.00 -18.64 11.10
C SER A 70 33.28 -19.29 10.52
N ILE A 71 33.64 -20.49 10.97
CA ILE A 71 34.75 -21.27 10.35
C ILE A 71 34.27 -22.05 9.10
N ILE A 72 32.97 -22.07 8.79
CA ILE A 72 32.40 -22.97 7.77
C ILE A 72 32.41 -22.39 6.34
N SER A 73 32.68 -21.09 6.13
CA SER A 73 32.53 -20.49 4.78
C SER A 73 33.78 -20.55 3.88
N SER A 74 34.82 -21.31 4.23
CA SER A 74 36.11 -21.32 3.49
C SER A 74 36.17 -22.28 2.29
N ARG A 75 35.06 -22.93 1.90
CA ARG A 75 35.04 -23.86 0.77
C ARG A 75 33.93 -23.57 -0.23
N THR A 76 34.02 -22.48 -0.99
CA THR A 76 33.51 -22.50 -2.38
C THR A 76 34.14 -21.39 -3.20
N GLY A 77 34.67 -21.77 -4.37
CA GLY A 77 35.42 -20.90 -5.26
C GLY A 77 34.67 -19.63 -5.68
N GLU A 78 35.48 -18.61 -5.91
CA GLU A 78 35.12 -17.29 -6.38
C GLU A 78 34.28 -17.34 -7.66
N LYS A 79 32.99 -17.03 -7.52
CA LYS A 79 32.18 -16.45 -8.59
C LYS A 79 31.45 -15.25 -8.02
N GLN A 80 31.99 -14.06 -8.30
CA GLN A 80 31.34 -12.78 -8.02
C GLN A 80 30.09 -12.65 -8.90
N HIS A 81 28.99 -13.26 -8.48
CA HIS A 81 27.68 -12.88 -9.00
C HIS A 81 27.27 -11.57 -8.31
N PRO A 82 26.79 -10.54 -9.05
CA PRO A 82 26.29 -9.32 -8.44
C PRO A 82 25.26 -9.69 -7.38
N LYS A 83 25.26 -8.99 -6.23
CA LYS A 83 24.44 -9.27 -5.04
C LYS A 83 22.95 -9.53 -5.33
N LYS A 84 22.45 -9.02 -6.45
CA LYS A 84 21.09 -9.23 -6.98
C LYS A 84 20.87 -10.64 -7.57
N GLU A 85 21.83 -11.18 -8.32
CA GLU A 85 21.78 -12.52 -8.91
C GLU A 85 21.84 -13.62 -7.83
N ALA A 86 22.67 -13.44 -6.79
CA ALA A 86 22.74 -14.39 -5.68
C ALA A 86 21.43 -14.46 -4.86
N VAL A 87 20.68 -13.36 -4.74
CA VAL A 87 19.34 -13.37 -4.13
C VAL A 87 18.32 -14.05 -5.04
N GLN A 88 18.37 -13.79 -6.35
CA GLN A 88 17.46 -14.36 -7.33
C GLN A 88 17.62 -15.89 -7.43
N VAL A 89 18.84 -16.41 -7.45
CA VAL A 89 19.10 -17.86 -7.46
C VAL A 89 18.55 -18.54 -6.20
N ARG A 90 18.66 -17.88 -5.03
CA ARG A 90 18.08 -18.38 -3.77
C ARG A 90 16.55 -18.40 -3.78
N LEU A 91 15.90 -17.40 -4.37
CA LEU A 91 14.43 -17.33 -4.42
C LEU A 91 13.85 -18.23 -5.51
N CYS A 92 14.49 -18.31 -6.69
CA CYS A 92 14.05 -19.11 -7.83
C CYS A 92 14.09 -20.62 -7.52
N GLY A 93 15.16 -21.09 -6.89
CA GLY A 93 15.31 -22.51 -6.55
C GLY A 93 14.26 -23.03 -5.55
N LEU A 94 13.81 -22.19 -4.60
CA LEU A 94 12.77 -22.60 -3.64
C LEU A 94 11.41 -22.77 -4.32
N THR A 95 11.03 -21.85 -5.22
CA THR A 95 9.76 -21.92 -5.94
C THR A 95 9.68 -23.10 -6.91
N GLU A 96 10.80 -23.46 -7.55
CA GLU A 96 10.87 -24.61 -8.46
C GLU A 96 10.79 -25.95 -7.71
N ILE A 97 11.40 -26.05 -6.53
CA ILE A 97 11.31 -27.25 -5.70
C ILE A 97 9.88 -27.45 -5.19
N GLU A 98 9.18 -26.38 -4.84
CA GLU A 98 7.77 -26.43 -4.43
C GLU A 98 6.85 -26.86 -5.56
N SER A 99 7.05 -26.36 -6.80
CA SER A 99 6.25 -26.77 -7.95
C SER A 99 6.46 -28.25 -8.30
N VAL A 100 7.70 -28.76 -8.24
CA VAL A 100 8.01 -30.18 -8.46
C VAL A 100 7.38 -31.06 -7.37
N LYS A 101 7.37 -30.62 -6.11
CA LYS A 101 6.70 -31.33 -5.01
C LYS A 101 5.19 -31.41 -5.24
N LEU A 102 4.57 -30.29 -5.63
CA LEU A 102 3.13 -30.22 -5.90
C LEU A 102 2.74 -31.12 -7.07
N ALA A 103 3.53 -31.12 -8.16
CA ALA A 103 3.31 -31.99 -9.31
C ALA A 103 3.40 -33.49 -8.93
N LYS A 104 4.42 -33.88 -8.16
CA LYS A 104 4.56 -35.26 -7.66
C LYS A 104 3.41 -35.68 -6.74
N GLN A 105 2.90 -34.76 -5.92
CA GLN A 105 1.75 -35.00 -5.05
C GLN A 105 0.47 -35.21 -5.85
N LYS A 106 0.21 -34.38 -6.87
CA LYS A 106 -0.91 -34.55 -7.82
C LYS A 106 -0.85 -35.92 -8.49
N GLN A 107 0.30 -36.30 -9.05
CA GLN A 107 0.49 -37.60 -9.71
C GLN A 107 0.23 -38.80 -8.77
N LYS A 108 0.70 -38.72 -7.52
CA LYS A 108 0.46 -39.78 -6.53
C LYS A 108 -1.02 -39.88 -6.14
N ALA A 109 -1.71 -38.74 -6.03
CA ALA A 109 -3.14 -38.71 -5.73
C ALA A 109 -3.95 -39.28 -6.90
N GLU A 110 -3.62 -38.90 -8.12
CA GLU A 110 -4.24 -39.41 -9.35
C GLU A 110 -4.04 -40.92 -9.51
N ALA A 111 -2.84 -41.45 -9.27
CA ALA A 111 -2.57 -42.89 -9.32
C ALA A 111 -3.39 -43.69 -8.29
N LYS A 112 -3.56 -43.15 -7.08
CA LYS A 112 -4.41 -43.77 -6.04
C LYS A 112 -5.89 -43.77 -6.42
N ARG A 113 -6.37 -42.68 -7.02
CA ARG A 113 -7.73 -42.56 -7.56
C ARG A 113 -7.95 -43.52 -8.73
N LYS A 114 -7.00 -43.63 -9.65
CA LYS A 114 -7.05 -44.61 -10.76
C LYS A 114 -7.05 -46.06 -10.29
N ALA A 115 -6.32 -46.37 -9.22
CA ALA A 115 -6.25 -47.73 -8.65
C ALA A 115 -7.48 -48.11 -7.83
N THR A 116 -8.22 -47.13 -7.29
CA THR A 116 -9.45 -47.37 -6.53
C THR A 116 -10.61 -46.96 -7.43
N PRO A 117 -11.34 -47.88 -8.06
CA PRO A 117 -12.49 -47.50 -8.87
C PRO A 117 -13.59 -46.93 -7.96
N VAL A 118 -13.55 -45.63 -7.74
CA VAL A 118 -14.54 -44.88 -6.96
C VAL A 118 -15.62 -44.45 -7.93
N VAL A 119 -16.76 -45.15 -7.88
CA VAL A 119 -17.97 -44.76 -8.62
C VAL A 119 -18.38 -43.36 -8.16
N GLY A 120 -18.31 -42.38 -9.06
CA GLY A 120 -18.72 -41.00 -8.79
C GLY A 120 -17.59 -40.03 -8.41
N ASP A 121 -16.31 -40.36 -8.61
CA ASP A 121 -15.26 -39.33 -8.53
C ASP A 121 -15.45 -38.28 -9.63
N MET A 122 -15.78 -37.04 -9.22
CA MET A 122 -15.98 -35.90 -10.13
C MET A 122 -14.67 -35.20 -10.50
N GLN A 123 -13.56 -35.53 -9.83
CA GLN A 123 -12.26 -34.90 -10.07
C GLN A 123 -11.75 -35.05 -11.51
N PRO A 124 -11.87 -36.21 -12.18
CA PRO A 124 -11.43 -36.36 -13.57
C PRO A 124 -12.13 -35.38 -14.53
N LEU A 125 -13.40 -35.05 -14.28
CA LEU A 125 -14.15 -34.08 -15.09
C LEU A 125 -13.67 -32.66 -14.86
N MET A 126 -13.31 -32.31 -13.63
CA MET A 126 -12.78 -30.99 -13.29
C MET A 126 -11.36 -30.78 -13.82
N GLU A 127 -10.53 -31.83 -13.78
CA GLU A 127 -9.14 -31.80 -14.25
C GLU A 127 -9.03 -31.84 -15.78
N ALA A 128 -10.01 -32.42 -16.48
CA ALA A 128 -10.08 -32.40 -17.94
C ALA A 128 -10.45 -31.03 -18.53
N LEU A 129 -10.78 -30.04 -17.70
CA LEU A 129 -11.02 -28.66 -18.15
C LEU A 129 -9.69 -27.87 -18.13
N PRO A 130 -9.48 -26.94 -19.10
CA PRO A 130 -8.31 -26.08 -19.09
C PRO A 130 -8.17 -25.32 -17.75
N GLU A 131 -6.98 -25.38 -17.13
CA GLU A 131 -6.70 -24.56 -15.95
C GLU A 131 -6.69 -23.07 -16.39
N LEU A 132 -7.23 -22.17 -15.56
CA LEU A 132 -7.34 -20.74 -15.90
C LEU A 132 -5.97 -20.08 -16.23
N SER A 133 -4.87 -20.66 -15.73
CA SER A 133 -3.49 -20.28 -16.08
C SER A 133 -3.17 -20.52 -17.56
N ASP A 134 -3.64 -21.61 -18.14
CA ASP A 134 -3.36 -21.99 -19.53
C ASP A 134 -4.09 -21.06 -20.51
N LEU A 135 -5.29 -20.60 -20.12
CA LEU A 135 -6.04 -19.58 -20.86
C LEU A 135 -5.30 -18.24 -20.92
N THR A 136 -4.55 -17.87 -19.88
CA THR A 136 -3.70 -16.66 -19.91
C THR A 136 -2.38 -16.87 -20.65
N ALA A 137 -1.89 -18.11 -20.75
CA ALA A 137 -0.68 -18.45 -21.49
C ALA A 137 -0.93 -18.47 -23.02
N GLY A 138 -2.05 -19.03 -23.48
CA GLY A 138 -2.41 -19.10 -24.92
C GLY A 138 -2.72 -17.74 -25.58
N VAL A 139 -2.90 -16.67 -24.79
CA VAL A 139 -3.07 -15.30 -25.31
C VAL A 139 -1.72 -14.63 -25.63
N ARG A 140 -0.58 -15.23 -25.25
CA ARG A 140 0.74 -14.60 -25.39
C ARG A 140 1.41 -14.76 -26.78
N ASP A 141 0.87 -15.58 -27.68
CA ASP A 141 1.42 -15.76 -29.04
C ASP A 141 0.81 -14.85 -30.11
N ARG A 142 -0.11 -13.95 -29.73
CA ARG A 142 -0.50 -12.85 -30.61
C ARG A 142 0.25 -11.61 -30.19
N LYS A 143 1.24 -11.22 -31.01
CA LYS A 143 1.77 -9.86 -31.06
C LYS A 143 0.58 -8.90 -30.90
N PRO A 144 0.55 -8.03 -29.88
CA PRO A 144 -0.52 -7.07 -29.78
C PRO A 144 -0.47 -6.22 -31.06
N PRO A 145 -1.56 -6.13 -31.85
CA PRO A 145 -1.66 -5.01 -32.78
C PRO A 145 -1.47 -3.76 -31.93
N LYS A 146 -0.65 -2.81 -32.39
CA LYS A 146 -0.47 -1.50 -31.77
C LYS A 146 -1.86 -0.91 -31.53
N ARG A 147 -2.40 -1.16 -30.34
CA ARG A 147 -3.59 -0.46 -29.88
C ARG A 147 -3.09 0.95 -29.69
N TYR A 148 -3.67 1.83 -30.49
CA TYR A 148 -3.76 3.24 -30.18
C TYR A 148 -3.88 3.35 -28.65
N VAL A 149 -2.96 4.09 -28.03
CA VAL A 149 -3.02 4.39 -26.60
C VAL A 149 -4.31 5.15 -26.42
N VAL A 150 -5.40 4.43 -26.18
CA VAL A 150 -6.52 4.94 -25.42
C VAL A 150 -5.86 5.31 -24.11
N SER A 151 -5.67 6.61 -23.93
CA SER A 151 -5.24 7.21 -22.67
C SER A 151 -5.98 6.45 -21.58
N LYS A 152 -5.24 5.75 -20.71
CA LYS A 152 -5.83 5.02 -19.59
C LYS A 152 -6.87 5.94 -18.98
N SER A 153 -8.15 5.58 -19.07
CA SER A 153 -9.19 6.27 -18.33
C SER A 153 -8.68 6.34 -16.90
N GLU A 154 -8.80 7.53 -16.32
CA GLU A 154 -8.33 7.81 -14.97
C GLU A 154 -8.72 6.65 -14.04
N PRO A 155 -7.77 6.13 -13.22
CA PRO A 155 -8.07 5.00 -12.35
C PRO A 155 -9.30 5.31 -11.50
N VAL A 156 -10.44 4.72 -11.83
CA VAL A 156 -11.75 5.07 -11.23
C VAL A 156 -11.78 4.71 -9.74
N ASP A 157 -10.96 3.75 -9.31
CA ASP A 157 -10.91 3.30 -7.93
C ASP A 157 -9.93 4.12 -7.08
N PHE A 158 -10.47 4.89 -6.15
CA PHE A 158 -9.72 5.70 -5.19
C PHE A 158 -8.62 4.88 -4.48
N CYS A 159 -8.87 3.63 -4.10
CA CYS A 159 -7.89 2.78 -3.42
C CYS A 159 -6.60 2.52 -4.22
N LEU A 160 -6.68 2.50 -5.55
CA LEU A 160 -5.57 2.20 -6.46
C LEU A 160 -4.73 3.43 -6.83
N MET A 161 -5.24 4.63 -6.54
CA MET A 161 -4.58 5.90 -6.87
C MET A 161 -3.35 6.17 -5.99
N LYS A 162 -2.35 6.83 -6.58
CA LYS A 162 -1.22 7.39 -5.82
C LYS A 162 -1.71 8.52 -4.90
N GLN A 163 -1.03 8.75 -3.78
CA GLN A 163 -1.45 9.77 -2.82
C GLN A 163 -1.56 11.17 -3.44
N ALA A 164 -0.62 11.58 -4.28
CA ALA A 164 -0.69 12.88 -4.97
C ALA A 164 -1.92 13.02 -5.89
N GLN A 165 -2.40 11.92 -6.47
CA GLN A 165 -3.62 11.91 -7.30
C GLN A 165 -4.87 12.02 -6.42
N LYS A 166 -4.90 11.29 -5.30
CA LYS A 166 -5.99 11.40 -4.30
C LYS A 166 -6.17 12.83 -3.79
N HIS A 167 -5.07 13.50 -3.46
CA HIS A 167 -5.12 14.90 -3.01
C HIS A 167 -5.70 15.82 -4.08
N ARG A 168 -5.30 15.68 -5.35
CA ARG A 168 -5.86 16.49 -6.45
C ARG A 168 -7.35 16.26 -6.66
N LEU A 169 -7.79 15.00 -6.70
CA LEU A 169 -9.21 14.67 -6.83
C LEU A 169 -10.02 15.29 -5.69
N LEU A 170 -9.52 15.20 -4.45
CA LEU A 170 -10.19 15.82 -3.30
C LEU A 170 -10.22 17.35 -3.41
N GLU A 171 -9.15 17.99 -3.86
CA GLU A 171 -9.11 19.44 -4.10
C GLU A 171 -10.16 19.86 -5.14
N GLU A 172 -10.32 19.09 -6.22
CA GLU A 172 -11.33 19.31 -7.25
C GLU A 172 -12.76 19.13 -6.71
N GLU A 173 -13.01 18.06 -5.94
CA GLU A 173 -14.31 17.81 -5.30
C GLU A 173 -14.66 18.91 -4.30
N VAL A 174 -13.69 19.34 -3.50
CA VAL A 174 -13.85 20.45 -2.55
C VAL A 174 -14.16 21.74 -3.30
N ALA A 175 -13.45 22.05 -4.39
CA ALA A 175 -13.73 23.24 -5.20
C ALA A 175 -15.15 23.22 -5.78
N TRP A 176 -15.56 22.07 -6.34
CA TRP A 176 -16.90 21.88 -6.88
C TRP A 176 -17.99 22.03 -5.80
N PHE A 177 -17.75 21.48 -4.60
CA PHE A 177 -18.69 21.61 -3.50
C PHE A 177 -18.84 23.05 -3.02
N HIS A 178 -17.74 23.80 -2.95
CA HIS A 178 -17.79 25.22 -2.62
C HIS A 178 -18.60 26.02 -3.65
N GLU A 179 -18.50 25.68 -4.94
CA GLU A 179 -19.30 26.30 -6.00
C GLU A 179 -20.80 26.01 -5.80
N VAL A 180 -21.16 24.77 -5.51
CA VAL A 180 -22.56 24.38 -5.24
C VAL A 180 -23.10 25.12 -4.02
N ILE A 181 -22.35 25.18 -2.92
CA ILE A 181 -22.75 25.93 -1.72
C ILE A 181 -22.86 27.42 -2.00
N ALA A 182 -21.98 27.98 -2.84
CA ALA A 182 -22.02 29.40 -3.19
C ALA A 182 -23.26 29.77 -4.02
N ASN A 183 -23.83 28.80 -4.75
CA ASN A 183 -24.96 29.03 -5.65
C ASN A 183 -26.21 29.50 -4.88
N PRO A 184 -26.79 30.67 -5.23
CA PRO A 184 -27.95 31.21 -4.52
C PRO A 184 -29.18 30.31 -4.59
N THR A 185 -29.38 29.55 -5.67
CA THR A 185 -30.53 28.64 -5.80
C THR A 185 -30.45 27.49 -4.80
N TYR A 186 -29.25 26.94 -4.62
CA TYR A 186 -28.96 25.90 -3.65
C TYR A 186 -29.09 26.43 -2.21
N LYS A 187 -28.63 27.66 -1.93
CA LYS A 187 -28.81 28.30 -0.63
C LYS A 187 -30.27 28.55 -0.27
N ALA A 188 -31.10 28.91 -1.25
CA ALA A 188 -32.51 29.19 -1.04
C ALA A 188 -33.31 27.90 -0.76
N ASN A 189 -33.09 26.85 -1.57
CA ASN A 189 -33.75 25.55 -1.37
C ASN A 189 -32.87 24.39 -1.87
N PRO A 190 -32.09 23.75 -0.98
CA PRO A 190 -31.14 22.72 -1.40
C PRO A 190 -31.83 21.44 -1.88
N LEU A 191 -32.95 21.05 -1.24
CA LEU A 191 -33.67 19.83 -1.58
C LEU A 191 -34.25 19.91 -3.01
N MET A 192 -34.84 21.06 -3.37
CA MET A 192 -35.36 21.26 -4.72
C MET A 192 -34.25 21.27 -5.77
N ALA A 193 -33.14 21.96 -5.51
CA ALA A 193 -31.99 22.00 -6.43
C ALA A 193 -31.41 20.60 -6.68
N ILE A 194 -31.31 19.77 -5.63
CA ILE A 194 -30.87 18.37 -5.75
C ILE A 194 -31.89 17.56 -6.56
N SER A 195 -33.20 17.69 -6.27
CA SER A 195 -34.24 16.96 -6.98
C SER A 195 -34.27 17.28 -8.48
N GLU A 196 -34.08 18.56 -8.84
CA GLU A 196 -34.01 19.01 -10.23
C GLU A 196 -32.78 18.42 -10.93
N HIS A 197 -31.61 18.47 -10.30
CA HIS A 197 -30.38 17.89 -10.84
C HIS A 197 -30.53 16.39 -11.11
N LEU A 198 -31.08 15.63 -10.15
CA LEU A 198 -31.32 14.20 -10.31
C LEU A 198 -32.31 13.91 -11.44
N SER A 199 -33.40 14.69 -11.54
CA SER A 199 -34.38 14.53 -12.62
C SER A 199 -33.77 14.76 -14.01
N LYS A 200 -32.88 15.75 -14.16
CA LYS A 200 -32.15 16.01 -15.40
C LYS A 200 -31.21 14.86 -15.76
N ARG A 201 -30.45 14.36 -14.78
CA ARG A 201 -29.53 13.23 -14.99
C ARG A 201 -30.27 11.96 -15.45
N LEU A 202 -31.41 11.65 -14.81
CA LEU A 202 -32.22 10.48 -15.18
C LEU A 202 -32.73 10.54 -16.62
N ARG A 203 -33.22 11.72 -17.07
CA ARG A 203 -33.65 11.91 -18.46
C ARG A 203 -32.51 11.75 -19.46
N GLN A 204 -31.32 12.27 -19.12
CA GLN A 204 -30.15 12.18 -19.99
C GLN A 204 -29.64 10.73 -20.13
N GLU A 205 -29.78 9.91 -19.08
CA GLU A 205 -29.46 8.48 -19.15
C GLU A 205 -30.47 7.70 -20.02
N GLU A 206 -31.75 8.08 -19.98
CA GLU A 206 -32.81 7.48 -20.79
C GLU A 206 -32.64 7.76 -22.29
N GLU A 207 -32.26 8.99 -22.64
CA GLU A 207 -32.01 9.42 -24.02
C GLU A 207 -30.68 8.91 -24.61
N GLY A 208 -29.72 8.51 -23.75
CA GLY A 208 -28.36 8.09 -24.14
C GLY A 208 -28.17 6.60 -24.45
N LYS A 209 -29.23 5.77 -24.34
CA LYS A 209 -29.16 4.34 -24.69
C LYS A 209 -29.39 4.14 -26.19
N PRO A 210 -28.39 3.69 -26.98
CA PRO A 210 -28.68 3.26 -28.35
C PRO A 210 -29.51 1.98 -28.29
N LEU A 211 -30.61 1.96 -29.07
CA LEU A 211 -31.46 0.79 -29.31
C LEU A 211 -30.70 -0.36 -29.98
#